data_AF-K9X5Q5-F1
#
_entry.id   AF-K9X5Q5-F1
#
_cell.length_a   1.000
_cell.length_b   1.000
_cell.length_c   1.000
_cell.angle_alpha   90.00
_cell.angle_beta   90.00
_cell.angle_gamma   90.00
#
_symmetry.space_group_name_H-M   'P 1'
#
loop_
_entity.id
_entity.type
_entity.pdbx_description
1 polymer ?
#
loop_
_entity_poly.entity_id
_entity_poly.type
_entity_poly.pdbx_seq_one_letter_code
_entity_poly.pdbx_strand_id
1 'polypeptide(L)' 'MSIKFRKNAIKFLEKANIEDIARIQEKLNQLLIFVEEQGIIPFTELDIKKMKGDWEGFYRLRIGKIRIIALYL' A
#
# COMPACT_ATOMS: atom_id res chain seq x y z
N MET A 1 -7.87 -1.98 12.26
CA MET A 1 -7.61 -0.56 11.92
C MET A 1 -8.65 -0.05 10.90
N SER A 2 -8.89 1.27 10.79
CA SER A 2 -9.67 1.85 9.68
C SER A 2 -8.74 2.41 8.60
N ILE A 3 -8.74 1.82 7.41
CA ILE A 3 -7.99 2.35 6.25
C ILE A 3 -8.82 3.45 5.60
N LYS A 4 -8.21 4.63 5.44
CA LYS A 4 -8.80 5.74 4.68
C LYS A 4 -8.11 5.89 3.33
N PHE A 5 -8.90 5.85 2.26
CA PHE A 5 -8.40 6.07 0.90
C PHE A 5 -8.52 7.53 0.49
N ARG A 6 -7.48 8.07 -0.14
CA ARG A 6 -7.60 9.38 -0.82
C ARG A 6 -8.52 9.25 -2.03
N LYS A 7 -9.22 10.33 -2.37
CA LYS A 7 -10.12 10.40 -3.54
C LYS A 7 -9.45 9.92 -4.84
N ASN A 8 -8.17 10.24 -5.03
CA ASN A 8 -7.43 9.83 -6.23
C ASN A 8 -7.12 8.33 -6.25
N ALA A 9 -6.96 7.69 -5.08
CA ALA A 9 -6.80 6.23 -4.99
C ALA A 9 -8.11 5.52 -5.35
N ILE A 10 -9.25 6.04 -4.88
CA ILE A 10 -10.57 5.50 -5.25
C ILE A 10 -10.79 5.60 -6.77
N LYS A 11 -10.56 6.79 -7.34
CA LYS A 11 -10.63 7.00 -8.81
C LYS A 11 -9.69 6.10 -9.61
N PHE A 12 -8.54 5.74 -9.04
CA PHE A 12 -7.62 4.79 -9.67
C PHE A 12 -8.24 3.39 -9.69
N LEU A 13 -8.79 2.93 -8.55
CA LEU A 13 -9.42 1.61 -8.43
C LEU A 13 -10.65 1.47 -9.32
N GLU A 14 -11.47 2.52 -9.46
CA GLU A 14 -12.65 2.53 -10.36
C GLU A 14 -12.29 2.27 -11.83
N LYS A 15 -11.04 2.56 -12.24
CA LYS A 15 -10.55 2.39 -13.60
C LYS A 15 -9.62 1.19 -13.78
N ALA A 16 -9.26 0.53 -12.68
CA ALA A 16 -8.36 -0.61 -12.70
C ALA A 16 -9.09 -1.85 -13.22
N ASN A 17 -8.35 -2.76 -13.87
CA ASN A 17 -8.90 -4.06 -14.23
C ASN A 17 -9.01 -4.96 -12.97
N ILE A 18 -9.76 -6.05 -13.11
CA ILE A 18 -10.05 -6.98 -12.00
C ILE A 18 -8.75 -7.59 -11.43
N GLU A 19 -7.77 -7.89 -12.29
CA GLU A 19 -6.50 -8.49 -11.88
C GLU A 19 -5.67 -7.54 -11.00
N ASP A 20 -5.59 -6.27 -11.38
CA ASP A 20 -4.87 -5.24 -10.64
C ASP A 20 -5.56 -4.94 -9.30
N ILE A 21 -6.90 -4.92 -9.28
CA ILE A 21 -7.66 -4.80 -8.04
C ILE A 21 -7.36 -5.97 -7.10
N ALA A 22 -7.39 -7.21 -7.62
CA ALA A 22 -7.10 -8.41 -6.84
C ALA A 22 -5.67 -8.38 -6.26
N ARG A 23 -4.68 -8.00 -7.07
CA ARG A 23 -3.28 -7.85 -6.61
C ARG A 23 -3.13 -6.79 -5.53
N ILE A 24 -3.84 -5.65 -5.66
CA ILE A 24 -3.84 -4.59 -4.65
C ILE A 24 -4.45 -5.10 -3.34
N GLN A 25 -5.61 -5.77 -3.40
CA GLN A 25 -6.29 -6.33 -2.23
C GLN A 25 -5.43 -7.36 -1.52
N GLU A 26 -4.82 -8.30 -2.27
CA GLU A 26 -3.92 -9.31 -1.71
C GLU A 26 -2.76 -8.66 -0.94
N LYS A 27 -2.11 -7.67 -1.55
CA LYS A 27 -0.95 -7.00 -0.94
C LYS A 27 -1.31 -6.12 0.25
N LEU A 28 -2.49 -5.48 0.23
CA LEU A 28 -3.01 -4.75 1.39
C LEU A 28 -3.33 -5.69 2.55
N ASN A 29 -3.94 -6.85 2.28
CA ASN A 29 -4.21 -7.85 3.31
C ASN A 29 -2.92 -8.40 3.93
N GLN A 30 -1.92 -8.71 3.10
CA GLN A 30 -0.59 -9.12 3.60
C GLN A 30 0.03 -8.04 4.50
N LEU A 31 -0.01 -6.77 4.06
CA LEU A 31 0.49 -5.65 4.87
C LEU A 31 -0.24 -5.55 6.21
N LEU A 32 -1.57 -5.67 6.22
CA LEU A 32 -2.37 -5.64 7.45
C LEU A 32 -1.98 -6.76 8.42
N ILE A 33 -1.78 -7.98 7.93
CA ILE A 33 -1.35 -9.11 8.77
C ILE A 33 0.00 -8.81 9.43
N PHE A 34 1.01 -8.39 8.66
CA PHE A 34 2.32 -8.04 9.22
C PHE A 34 2.25 -6.93 10.26
N VAL A 35 1.42 -5.92 10.01
CA VAL A 35 1.30 -4.75 10.88
C VAL A 35 0.48 -5.07 12.14
N GLU A 36 -0.71 -5.64 11.98
CA GLU A 36 -1.66 -5.84 13.08
C GLU A 36 -1.31 -7.07 13.94
N GLU A 37 -0.86 -8.17 13.32
CA GLU A 37 -0.59 -9.41 14.03
C GLU A 37 0.88 -9.51 14.49
N GLN A 38 1.82 -9.01 13.68
CA GLN A 38 3.25 -9.16 13.94
C GLN A 38 3.93 -7.86 14.41
N GLY A 39 3.24 -6.72 14.31
CA GLY A 39 3.78 -5.42 14.77
C GLY A 39 4.97 -4.91 13.96
N ILE A 40 5.17 -5.41 12.73
CA ILE A 40 6.33 -5.06 11.89
C ILE A 40 5.91 -4.48 10.54
N ILE A 41 6.79 -3.66 9.96
CA ILE A 41 6.67 -3.22 8.56
C ILE A 41 7.53 -4.16 7.70
N PRO A 42 6.93 -4.95 6.78
CA PRO A 42 7.63 -5.97 5.99
C PRO A 42 8.35 -5.33 4.79
N PHE A 43 9.48 -4.65 5.05
CA PHE A 43 10.20 -3.87 4.05
C PHE A 43 10.62 -4.69 2.82
N THR A 44 11.09 -5.91 3.05
CA THR A 44 11.63 -6.76 1.98
C THR A 44 10.53 -7.56 1.31
N GLU A 45 9.66 -8.20 2.08
CA GLU A 45 8.64 -9.16 1.64
C GLU A 45 7.60 -8.48 0.75
N LEU A 46 7.32 -7.21 1.00
CA LEU A 46 6.33 -6.44 0.24
C LEU A 46 6.92 -5.30 -0.61
N ASP A 47 8.25 -5.27 -0.82
CA ASP A 47 8.97 -4.21 -1.54
C ASP A 47 8.51 -2.80 -1.11
N ILE A 48 8.61 -2.56 0.21
CA ILE A 48 8.28 -1.27 0.82
C ILE A 48 9.55 -0.44 0.95
N LYS A 49 9.45 0.83 0.55
CA LYS A 49 10.53 1.80 0.73
C LYS A 49 10.02 3.06 1.39
N LYS A 50 10.80 3.59 2.32
CA LYS A 50 10.61 4.96 2.83
C LYS A 50 10.84 5.94 1.68
N MET A 51 9.91 6.87 1.52
CA MET A 51 10.02 7.95 0.56
C MET A 51 10.87 9.09 1.15
N LYS A 52 11.38 9.97 0.29
CA LYS A 52 12.25 11.10 0.65
C LYS A 52 11.74 12.41 0.03
N GLY A 53 12.18 13.55 0.55
CA GLY A 53 11.85 14.88 0.00
C GLY A 53 10.42 15.28 0.35
N ASP A 54 9.65 15.75 -0.63
CA ASP A 54 8.23 16.15 -0.42
C ASP A 54 7.34 15.01 0.10
N TRP A 55 7.81 13.77 -0.04
CA TRP A 55 7.13 12.56 0.43
C TRP A 55 7.76 11.96 1.70
N GLU A 56 8.63 12.69 2.39
CA GLU A 56 9.19 12.25 3.68
C GLU A 56 8.05 11.85 4.64
N GLY A 57 8.25 10.75 5.37
CA GLY A 57 7.22 10.15 6.23
C GLY A 57 6.27 9.17 5.51
N PHE A 58 6.17 9.22 4.17
CA PHE A 58 5.41 8.23 3.43
C PHE A 58 6.22 6.97 3.11
N TYR A 59 5.50 5.88 2.91
CA TYR A 59 5.99 4.60 2.46
C TYR A 59 5.42 4.29 1.09
N ARG A 60 6.23 3.67 0.23
CA ARG A 60 5.80 3.15 -1.07
C ARG A 60 5.96 1.64 -1.11
N LEU A 61 4.85 0.95 -1.31
CA LEU A 61 4.74 -0.47 -1.59
C LEU A 61 4.64 -0.68 -3.10
N ARG A 62 5.48 -1.54 -3.68
CA ARG A 62 5.48 -1.81 -5.13
C ARG A 62 4.77 -3.12 -5.45
N ILE A 63 3.87 -3.08 -6.44
CA ILE A 63 3.16 -4.24 -6.98
C ILE A 63 3.33 -4.21 -8.51
N GLY A 64 4.43 -4.75 -9.02
CA GLY A 64 4.76 -4.67 -10.45
C GLY A 64 4.89 -3.21 -10.93
N LYS A 65 3.89 -2.74 -11.70
CA LYS A 65 3.78 -1.36 -12.19
C LYS A 65 2.98 -0.43 -11.25
N ILE A 66 2.20 -1.00 -10.32
CA ILE A 66 1.38 -0.29 -9.36
C ILE A 66 2.23 0.10 -8.14
N ARG A 67 1.96 1.28 -7.57
CA ARG A 67 2.65 1.79 -6.38
C ARG A 67 1.59 2.28 -5.41
N ILE A 68 1.54 1.69 -4.23
CA ILE A 68 0.68 2.17 -3.15
C ILE A 68 1.54 3.10 -2.28
N ILE A 69 1.07 4.33 -2.10
CA ILE A 69 1.71 5.31 -1.24
C ILE A 69 0.83 5.49 0.00
N ALA A 70 1.39 5.22 1.17
CA ALA A 70 0.68 5.26 2.43
C ALA A 70 1.52 5.97 3.50
N LEU A 71 0.84 6.65 4.41
CA LEU A 71 1.40 7.16 5.64
C LEU A 71 0.88 6.28 6.78
N TYR A 72 1.73 5.96 7.74
CA TYR A 72 1.33 5.29 8.97
C TYR A 72 1.11 6.37 10.04
N LEU A 73 -0.11 6.46 10.59
CA LEU A 73 -0.48 7.34 11.71
C LEU A 73 -1.04 6.48 12.84
#